data_AF-A0A0M1JI34-F1
#
_entry.id   AF-A0A0M1JI34-F1
#
_cell.length_a   1.000
_cell.length_b   1.000
_cell.length_c   1.000
_cell.angle_alpha   90.00
_cell.angle_beta   90.00
_cell.angle_gamma   90.00
#
_symmetry.space_group_name_H-M   'P 1'
#
loop_
_entity.id
_entity.type
_entity.pdbx_description
1 polymer ?
#
loop_
_entity_poly.entity_id
_entity_poly.type
_entity_poly.pdbx_seq_one_letter_code
_entity_poly.pdbx_strand_id
1 'polypeptide(L)' 'MQAIEFAAKIHDGVVRIPKQFSHWTNKSVRVIILEEAIPSDRREPHPTIAGKGKTIGDLLTPIVDDSDWECLK' A
#
# COMPACT_ATOMS: atom_id res chain seq x y z
N MET A 1 -10.11 -16.25 -15.91
CA MET A 1 -10.65 -16.80 -14.64
C MET A 1 -10.78 -15.64 -13.68
N GLN A 2 -11.98 -15.38 -13.15
CA GLN A 2 -12.22 -14.30 -12.19
C GLN A 2 -12.17 -14.88 -10.78
N ALA A 3 -11.43 -14.23 -9.88
CA ALA A 3 -11.39 -14.62 -8.48
C ALA A 3 -12.71 -14.21 -7.80
N ILE A 4 -13.13 -14.98 -6.78
CA ILE A 4 -14.28 -14.63 -5.94
C ILE A 4 -13.72 -14.00 -4.67
N GLU A 5 -14.16 -12.78 -4.38
CA GLU A 5 -13.77 -12.03 -3.20
C GLU A 5 -14.89 -12.09 -2.14
N PHE A 6 -14.51 -12.29 -0.89
CA PHE A 6 -15.42 -12.23 0.25
C PHE A 6 -14.68 -11.82 1.51
N ALA A 7 -15.36 -11.08 2.39
CA ALA A 7 -14.86 -10.79 3.70
C ALA A 7 -14.98 -12.03 4.60
N ALA A 8 -13.91 -12.38 5.31
CA ALA A 8 -13.92 -13.44 6.30
C ALA A 8 -13.12 -13.02 7.54
N LYS A 9 -13.62 -13.40 8.72
CA LYS A 9 -12.85 -13.28 9.95
C LYS A 9 -11.90 -14.46 10.07
N ILE A 10 -10.63 -14.16 10.30
CA ILE A 10 -9.63 -15.16 10.64
C ILE A 10 -9.68 -15.39 12.16
N HIS A 11 -9.87 -16.64 12.57
CA HIS A 11 -9.86 -17.03 13.98
C HIS A 11 -8.89 -18.19 14.14
N ASP A 12 -7.90 -18.04 15.02
CA ASP A 12 -6.84 -19.04 15.27
C ASP A 12 -6.14 -19.54 14.00
N GLY A 13 -5.88 -18.64 13.05
CA GLY A 13 -5.26 -18.97 11.77
C GLY A 13 -6.17 -19.71 10.77
N VAL A 14 -7.46 -19.89 11.09
CA VAL A 14 -8.43 -20.57 10.23
C VAL A 14 -9.33 -19.55 9.52
N VAL A 15 -9.35 -19.62 8.18
CA VAL A 15 -10.30 -18.90 7.32
C VAL A 15 -11.51 -19.80 7.08
N ARG A 16 -12.68 -19.44 7.60
CA ARG A 16 -13.91 -20.20 7.34
C ARG A 16 -14.52 -19.78 6.01
N ILE A 17 -14.68 -20.75 5.10
CA ILE A 17 -15.35 -20.53 3.81
C ILE A 17 -16.87 -20.32 4.07
N PRO A 18 -17.47 -19.23 3.56
CA PRO A 18 -18.91 -18.99 3.69
C PRO A 18 -19.77 -20.12 3.12
N LYS A 19 -20.94 -20.37 3.74
CA LYS A 19 -21.85 -21.46 3.35
C LYS A 19 -22.27 -21.41 1.88
N GLN A 20 -22.32 -20.22 1.28
CA GLN A 20 -22.62 -20.04 -0.15
C GLN A 20 -21.62 -20.74 -1.09
N PHE A 21 -20.40 -21.01 -0.61
CA PHE A 21 -19.35 -21.70 -1.34
C PHE A 21 -19.12 -23.14 -0.84
N SER A 22 -20.11 -23.75 -0.19
CA SER A 22 -20.05 -25.13 0.32
C SER A 22 -19.73 -26.18 -0.75
N HIS A 23 -20.01 -25.89 -2.01
CA HIS A 23 -19.67 -26.73 -3.16
C HIS A 23 -18.14 -26.90 -3.38
N TRP A 24 -17.30 -26.21 -2.60
CA TRP A 24 -15.83 -26.35 -2.60
C TRP A 24 -15.29 -27.33 -1.56
N THR A 25 -16.11 -27.85 -0.64
CA THR A 25 -15.66 -28.65 0.53
C THR A 25 -14.82 -29.88 0.18
N ASN A 26 -14.92 -30.40 -1.07
CA ASN A 26 -14.15 -31.54 -1.56
C ASN A 26 -13.24 -31.19 -2.76
N LYS A 27 -12.87 -29.92 -2.92
CA LYS A 27 -12.04 -29.44 -4.04
C LYS A 27 -10.75 -28.82 -3.52
N SER A 28 -9.70 -28.85 -4.34
CA SER A 28 -8.49 -28.08 -4.08
C SER A 28 -8.77 -26.60 -4.37
N VAL A 29 -8.56 -25.74 -3.38
CA VAL A 29 -8.80 -24.29 -3.47
C VAL A 29 -7.52 -23.56 -3.05
N ARG A 30 -7.16 -22.50 -3.79
CA ARG A 30 -6.14 -21.53 -3.37
C ARG A 30 -6.82 -20.33 -2.76
N VAL A 31 -6.40 -19.94 -1.57
CA VAL A 31 -6.93 -18.78 -0.84
C VAL A 31 -5.84 -17.70 -0.81
N ILE A 32 -6.21 -16.48 -1.20
CA ILE A 32 -5.36 -15.30 -1.08
C ILE A 32 -5.99 -14.43 0.01
N ILE A 33 -5.21 -14.09 1.03
CA ILE A 33 -5.64 -13.21 2.11
C ILE A 33 -5.16 -11.81 1.75
N LEU A 34 -6.10 -10.90 1.58
CA LEU A 34 -5.85 -9.48 1.44
C LEU A 34 -6.13 -8.84 2.80
N GLU A 35 -5.08 -8.39 3.47
CA GLU A 35 -5.21 -7.58 4.68
C GLU A 35 -5.43 -6.13 4.24
N GLU A 36 -6.56 -5.54 4.63
CA GLU A 36 -6.72 -4.09 4.50
C GLU A 36 -5.72 -3.44 5.45
N ALA A 37 -4.66 -2.85 4.88
CA ALA A 37 -3.73 -2.04 5.65
C ALA A 37 -4.54 -0.90 6.28
N ILE A 38 -4.68 -0.93 7.60
CA ILE A 38 -5.17 0.23 8.33
C ILE A 38 -4.21 1.36 7.97
N PRO A 39 -4.68 2.51 7.46
CA PRO A 39 -3.80 3.63 7.17
C PRO A 39 -3.03 3.94 8.45
N SER A 40 -1.72 3.65 8.44
CA SER A 40 -0.87 3.96 9.59
C SER A 40 -0.90 5.47 9.76
N ASP A 41 -1.03 5.93 11.00
CA ASP A 41 -0.81 7.34 11.32
C ASP A 41 0.48 7.79 10.65
N ARG A 42 0.36 8.76 9.74
CA ARG A 42 1.55 9.33 9.09
C ARG A 42 2.42 9.89 10.20
N ARG A 43 3.70 9.52 10.20
CA ARG A 43 4.65 10.09 11.15
C ARG A 43 4.66 11.60 10.95
N GLU A 44 4.22 12.33 11.95
CA GLU A 44 4.34 13.78 11.96
C GLU A 44 5.68 14.19 12.59
N PRO A 45 6.35 15.20 12.05
CA PRO A 45 7.51 15.78 12.71
C PRO A 45 7.09 16.35 14.07
N HIS A 46 7.96 16.24 15.08
CA HIS A 46 7.72 16.87 16.39
C HIS A 46 7.37 18.36 16.22
N PRO A 47 6.44 18.96 16.99
CA PRO A 47 6.00 20.34 16.79
C PRO A 47 7.14 21.37 16.70
N THR A 48 8.25 21.11 17.39
CA THR A 48 9.45 21.95 17.36
C THR A 48 10.18 21.98 16.01
N ILE A 49 9.96 21.00 15.12
CA ILE A 49 10.60 20.88 13.80
C ILE A 49 9.60 20.89 12.63
N ALA A 50 8.30 20.74 12.91
CA ALA A 50 7.25 20.84 11.89
C ALA A 50 7.32 22.18 11.16
N GLY A 51 7.28 22.14 9.82
CA GLY A 51 7.32 23.34 8.97
C GLY A 51 8.68 24.06 8.91
N LYS A 52 9.73 23.56 9.59
CA LYS A 52 11.07 24.17 9.57
C LYS A 52 12.00 23.55 8.52
N GLY A 53 11.64 22.41 7.95
CA GLY A 53 12.38 21.78 6.86
C GLY A 53 12.18 22.57 5.57
N LYS A 54 13.28 23.06 4.98
CA LYS A 54 13.30 23.69 3.66
C LYS A 54 13.71 22.64 2.63
N THR A 55 12.96 22.50 1.52
CA THR A 55 13.30 21.52 0.48
C THR A 55 14.56 21.94 -0.28
N ILE A 56 15.31 20.96 -0.76
CA ILE A 56 16.65 21.14 -1.36
C ILE A 56 16.64 21.98 -2.65
N GLY A 57 15.48 22.14 -3.30
CA GLY A 57 15.33 23.05 -4.45
C GLY A 57 15.65 24.52 -4.14
N ASP A 58 15.68 24.89 -2.86
CA ASP A 58 16.09 26.23 -2.38
C ASP A 58 17.48 26.24 -1.72
N LEU A 59 18.14 25.08 -1.62
CA LEU A 59 19.45 24.90 -0.96
C LEU A 59 20.58 24.59 -1.94
N LEU A 60 20.28 23.99 -3.10
CA LEU A 60 21.24 23.76 -4.16
C LEU A 60 20.58 24.11 -5.50
N THR A 61 21.03 25.20 -6.12
CA THR A 61 20.82 25.43 -7.55
C THR A 61 21.35 24.20 -8.30
N PRO A 62 20.66 23.68 -9.33
CA PRO A 62 21.21 22.63 -10.16
C PRO A 62 22.60 23.04 -10.64
N ILE A 63 23.58 22.15 -10.48
CA ILE A 63 24.94 22.37 -11.01
C ILE A 63 24.98 22.28 -12.55
N VAL A 64 23.89 21.78 -13.14
CA VAL A 64 23.73 21.57 -14.58
C VAL A 64 22.83 22.65 -15.16
N ASP A 65 23.13 23.06 -16.39
CA ASP A 65 22.39 24.12 -17.08
C ASP A 65 21.02 23.62 -17.55
N ASP A 66 20.07 24.54 -17.73
CA ASP A 66 18.71 24.20 -18.18
C ASP A 66 18.69 23.46 -19.52
N SER A 67 19.69 23.69 -20.39
CA SER A 67 19.82 23.00 -21.68
C SER A 67 20.05 21.50 -21.54
N ASP A 68 20.64 21.05 -20.42
CA ASP A 68 20.91 19.63 -20.19
C ASP A 68 19.61 18.84 -19.92
N TRP A 69 18.54 19.54 -19.49
CA TRP A 69 17.23 18.96 -19.25
C TRP A 69 16.36 18.82 -20.51
N GLU A 70 16.74 19.42 -21.65
CA GLU A 70 15.97 19.34 -22.91
C GLU A 70 15.92 17.92 -23.50
N CYS A 71 16.81 17.01 -23.07
CA CYS A 71 16.78 15.61 -23.47
C CYS A 71 15.61 14.80 -22.87
N LEU A 72 14.89 15.37 -21.89
CA LEU A 72 13.75 14.74 -21.21
C LEU A 72 12.38 15.31 -21.63
N LYS A 73 12.34 16.23 -22.59
CA LYS A 73 11.10 16.72 -23.24
C LYS A 73 10.83 15.95 -24.52
#